data_AF-A0A135TBL0-F1
#
_entry.id   AF-A0A135TBL0-F1
#
_cell.length_a   1.000
_cell.length_b   1.000
_cell.length_c   1.000
_cell.angle_alpha   90.00
_cell.angle_beta   90.00
_cell.angle_gamma   90.00
#
_symmetry.space_group_name_H-M   'P 1'
#
loop_
_entity.id
_entity.type
_entity.pdbx_description
1 polymer ?
#
loop_
_entity_poly.entity_id
_entity_poly.type
_entity_poly.pdbx_seq_one_letter_code
_entity_poly.pdbx_strand_id
1 'polypeptide(L)'
;MTLLLDKCGDEICITEAVVKAAAERGNIDTIMLLLDKRGDEVRIKEDVVKAAAGNRRSGQEIMALLLDKRGDEVRITEDVVKAAAQTSAYVDPAWGDIARLYRAA
;
A
#
# COMPACT_ATOMS: atom_id res chain seq x y z
N MET A 1 17.64 -1.15 7.65
CA MET A 1 16.66 -2.23 7.36
C MET A 1 17.26 -3.32 6.49
N THR A 2 18.06 -2.98 5.46
CA THR A 2 18.89 -3.91 4.67
C THR A 2 19.63 -4.96 5.50
N LEU A 3 20.44 -4.52 6.47
CA LEU A 3 21.29 -5.44 7.26
C LEU A 3 20.53 -6.44 8.14
N LEU A 4 19.31 -6.12 8.57
CA LEU A 4 18.50 -7.02 9.41
C LEU A 4 17.78 -8.08 8.57
N LEU A 5 17.28 -7.70 7.40
CA LEU A 5 16.64 -8.65 6.47
C LEU A 5 17.68 -9.60 5.84
N ASP A 6 18.90 -9.13 5.59
CA ASP A 6 19.97 -9.97 5.06
C ASP A 6 20.59 -10.90 6.14
N LYS A 7 20.54 -10.55 7.44
CA LYS A 7 21.12 -11.37 8.53
C LYS A 7 20.13 -12.26 9.29
N CYS A 8 18.86 -11.87 9.36
CA CYS A 8 17.80 -12.61 10.05
C CYS A 8 16.69 -13.02 9.07
N GLY A 9 17.03 -13.16 7.77
CA GLY A 9 16.07 -13.35 6.68
C GLY A 9 15.06 -14.46 6.93
N ASP A 10 15.52 -15.62 7.41
CA ASP A 10 14.66 -16.78 7.67
C ASP A 10 13.94 -16.72 9.04
N GLU A 11 14.43 -15.91 9.99
CA GLU A 11 13.83 -15.75 11.34
C GLU A 11 12.76 -14.64 11.38
N ILE A 12 12.93 -13.59 10.59
CA ILE A 12 11.99 -12.48 10.53
C ILE A 12 10.92 -12.85 9.51
N CYS A 13 9.77 -13.37 9.90
CA CYS A 13 8.64 -13.51 8.98
C CYS A 13 8.06 -12.12 8.66
N ILE A 14 8.11 -11.70 7.39
CA ILE A 14 7.40 -10.49 6.93
C ILE A 14 5.91 -10.82 6.88
N THR A 15 5.24 -10.48 7.97
CA THR A 15 3.79 -10.61 8.07
C THR A 15 3.11 -9.40 7.43
N GLU A 16 1.85 -9.60 7.06
CA GLU A 16 0.95 -8.53 6.60
C GLU A 16 0.98 -7.31 7.53
N ALA A 17 1.08 -7.51 8.84
CA ALA A 17 1.13 -6.43 9.83
C ALA A 17 2.35 -5.51 9.65
N VAL A 18 3.50 -6.05 9.24
CA VAL A 18 4.72 -5.26 8.99
C VAL A 18 4.53 -4.39 7.74
N VAL A 19 3.98 -4.97 6.67
CA VAL A 19 3.73 -4.26 5.40
C VAL A 19 2.66 -3.20 5.60
N LYS A 20 1.58 -3.53 6.34
CA LYS A 20 0.53 -2.58 6.73
C LYS A 20 1.10 -1.42 7.53
N ALA A 21 1.89 -1.69 8.58
CA ALA A 21 2.48 -0.64 9.40
C ALA A 21 3.43 0.28 8.60
N ALA A 22 4.17 -0.28 7.63
CA ALA A 22 4.99 0.52 6.71
C ALA A 22 4.13 1.42 5.82
N ALA A 23 3.01 0.89 5.31
CA ALA A 23 2.04 1.63 4.50
C ALA A 23 1.35 2.75 5.30
N GLU A 24 0.93 2.48 6.53
CA GLU A 24 0.34 3.49 7.42
C GLU A 24 1.32 4.60 7.78
N ARG A 25 2.61 4.28 7.96
CA ARG A 25 3.66 5.28 8.26
C ARG A 25 4.10 6.09 7.06
N GLY A 26 3.83 5.62 5.84
CA GLY A 26 4.24 6.29 4.60
C GLY A 26 5.70 6.00 4.23
N ASN A 27 6.27 4.92 4.74
CA ASN A 27 7.69 4.60 4.50
C ASN A 27 7.85 3.83 3.18
N ILE A 28 7.89 4.56 2.07
CA ILE A 28 8.04 4.01 0.71
C ILE A 28 9.29 3.13 0.62
N ASP A 29 10.44 3.61 1.10
CA ASP A 29 11.70 2.87 1.03
C ASP A 29 11.62 1.50 1.72
N THR A 30 10.85 1.42 2.81
CA THR A 30 10.64 0.15 3.52
C THR A 30 9.78 -0.79 2.70
N ILE A 31 8.69 -0.32 2.10
CA ILE A 31 7.82 -1.13 1.26
C ILE A 31 8.56 -1.62 0.01
N MET A 32 9.29 -0.73 -0.65
CA MET A 32 10.11 -1.07 -1.81
C MET A 32 11.10 -2.18 -1.48
N LEU A 33 11.81 -2.03 -0.35
CA LEU A 33 12.82 -3.00 0.07
C LEU A 33 12.21 -4.35 0.46
N LEU A 34 11.04 -4.35 1.12
CA LEU A 34 10.31 -5.58 1.43
C LEU A 34 9.84 -6.30 0.17
N LEU A 35 9.35 -5.57 -0.83
CA LEU A 35 8.90 -6.15 -2.10
C LEU A 35 10.07 -6.67 -2.95
N ASP A 36 11.21 -5.97 -2.97
CA ASP A 36 12.37 -6.37 -3.77
C ASP A 36 13.15 -7.53 -3.14
N LYS A 37 13.26 -7.59 -1.80
CA LYS A 37 14.05 -8.62 -1.10
C LYS A 37 13.24 -9.85 -0.68
N ARG A 38 11.96 -9.66 -0.39
CA ARG A 38 11.07 -10.66 0.26
C ARG A 38 9.72 -10.74 -0.47
N GLY A 39 9.70 -10.40 -1.76
CA GLY A 39 8.47 -10.30 -2.56
C GLY A 39 7.57 -11.53 -2.42
N ASP A 40 8.11 -12.73 -2.52
CA ASP A 40 7.35 -13.98 -2.44
C ASP A 40 6.67 -14.21 -1.07
N GLU A 41 7.20 -13.60 -0.02
CA GLU A 41 6.66 -13.70 1.33
C GLU A 41 5.67 -12.56 1.66
N VAL A 42 5.80 -11.44 0.96
CA VAL A 42 4.89 -10.30 1.07
C VAL A 42 3.59 -10.63 0.33
N ARG A 43 2.51 -10.79 1.09
CA ARG A 43 1.14 -10.87 0.55
C ARG A 43 0.46 -9.51 0.64
N ILE A 44 0.08 -8.95 -0.50
CA ILE A 44 -0.67 -7.69 -0.54
C ILE A 44 -2.15 -8.00 -0.32
N LYS A 45 -2.61 -7.86 0.92
CA LYS A 45 -4.03 -7.95 1.27
C LYS A 45 -4.71 -6.59 1.22
N GLU A 46 -6.04 -6.63 1.17
CA GLU A 46 -6.89 -5.45 1.15
C GLU A 46 -6.57 -4.44 2.28
N ASP A 47 -6.24 -4.92 3.48
CA ASP A 47 -5.85 -4.08 4.62
C ASP A 47 -4.58 -3.24 4.36
N VAL A 48 -3.60 -3.82 3.67
CA VAL A 48 -2.37 -3.12 3.26
C VAL A 48 -2.70 -2.08 2.20
N VAL A 49 -3.56 -2.42 1.25
CA VAL A 49 -4.02 -1.51 0.19
C VAL A 49 -4.83 -0.35 0.78
N LYS A 50 -5.71 -0.61 1.76
CA LYS A 50 -6.45 0.42 2.51
C LYS A 50 -5.51 1.35 3.27
N ALA A 51 -4.52 0.79 3.96
CA ALA A 51 -3.52 1.56 4.69
C ALA A 51 -2.71 2.47 3.75
N ALA A 52 -2.28 1.95 2.60
CA ALA A 52 -1.59 2.73 1.57
C ALA A 52 -2.50 3.83 1.01
N ALA A 53 -3.70 3.48 0.56
CA ALA A 53 -4.68 4.42 0.03
C ALA A 53 -5.04 5.54 1.03
N GLY A 54 -5.21 5.19 2.31
CA GLY A 54 -5.50 6.13 3.39
C GLY A 54 -4.31 6.96 3.86
N ASN A 55 -3.10 6.75 3.36
CA ASN A 55 -1.92 7.49 3.80
C ASN A 55 -1.84 8.89 3.16
N ARG A 56 -1.91 9.94 3.99
CA ARG A 56 -1.89 11.35 3.52
C ARG A 56 -0.54 11.84 3.04
N ARG A 57 0.55 11.22 3.49
CA ARG A 57 1.91 11.70 3.23
C ARG A 57 2.43 11.15 1.91
N SER A 58 2.24 9.86 1.69
CA SER A 58 2.85 9.11 0.59
C SER A 58 1.93 8.02 0.02
N GLY A 59 0.63 8.08 0.29
CA GLY A 59 -0.30 7.02 -0.12
C GLY A 59 -0.38 6.81 -1.63
N GLN A 60 -0.29 7.89 -2.41
CA GLN A 60 -0.27 7.81 -3.88
C GLN A 60 0.98 7.10 -4.39
N GLU A 61 2.15 7.45 -3.86
CA GLU A 61 3.44 6.85 -4.23
C GLU A 61 3.49 5.37 -3.83
N ILE A 62 2.97 5.03 -2.66
CA ILE A 62 2.87 3.65 -2.18
C ILE A 62 1.91 2.85 -3.05
N MET A 63 0.73 3.40 -3.38
CA MET A 63 -0.24 2.74 -4.26
C MET A 63 0.32 2.53 -5.67
N ALA A 64 1.05 3.51 -6.21
CA ALA A 64 1.72 3.36 -7.51
C ALA A 64 2.76 2.24 -7.47
N LEU A 65 3.57 2.17 -6.41
CA LEU A 65 4.57 1.12 -6.23
C LEU A 65 3.95 -0.27 -6.09
N LEU A 66 2.86 -0.39 -5.32
CA LEU A 66 2.11 -1.64 -5.16
C LEU A 66 1.50 -2.11 -6.48
N LEU A 67 0.94 -1.19 -7.28
CA LEU A 67 0.37 -1.50 -8.59
C LEU A 67 1.44 -1.89 -9.61
N ASP A 68 2.59 -1.22 -9.61
CA ASP A 68 3.72 -1.51 -10.51
C ASP A 68 4.34 -2.89 -10.21
N LYS A 69 4.57 -3.20 -8.93
CA LYS A 69 5.25 -4.44 -8.52
C LYS A 69 4.31 -5.63 -8.37
N ARG A 70 3.06 -5.41 -7.97
CA ARG A 70 2.10 -6.45 -7.55
C ARG A 70 0.66 -6.13 -7.98
N GLY A 71 0.48 -5.48 -9.12
CA GLY A 71 -0.83 -5.07 -9.63
C GLY A 71 -1.87 -6.18 -9.63
N ASP A 72 -1.48 -7.42 -9.97
CA ASP A 72 -2.38 -8.58 -10.00
C ASP A 72 -2.91 -8.99 -8.60
N GLU A 73 -2.22 -8.60 -7.53
CA GLU A 73 -2.63 -8.87 -6.14
C GLU A 73 -3.38 -7.70 -5.51
N VAL A 74 -3.24 -6.49 -6.07
CA VAL A 74 -3.90 -5.30 -5.56
C VAL A 74 -5.40 -5.35 -5.90
N ARG A 75 -6.21 -5.67 -4.89
CA ARG A 75 -7.67 -5.59 -5.00
C ARG A 75 -8.16 -4.20 -4.65
N ILE A 76 -8.63 -3.47 -5.65
CA ILE A 76 -9.32 -2.19 -5.46
C ILE A 76 -10.78 -2.48 -5.11
N THR A 77 -11.10 -2.39 -3.82
CA THR A 77 -12.48 -2.50 -3.31
C THR A 77 -13.06 -1.11 -3.03
N GLU A 78 -14.38 -1.04 -2.83
CA GLU A 78 -15.06 0.22 -2.50
C GLU A 78 -14.47 0.88 -1.25
N ASP A 79 -14.12 0.09 -0.24
CA ASP A 79 -13.52 0.60 0.98
C ASP A 79 -12.11 1.17 0.76
N VAL A 80 -11.32 0.60 -0.16
CA VAL A 80 -10.02 1.16 -0.57
C VAL A 80 -10.21 2.53 -1.21
N VAL A 81 -11.21 2.65 -2.10
CA VAL A 81 -11.55 3.92 -2.75
C VAL A 81 -12.01 4.96 -1.72
N LYS A 82 -12.84 4.56 -0.76
CA LYS A 82 -13.27 5.42 0.36
C LYS A 82 -12.08 5.88 1.21
N ALA A 83 -11.15 4.99 1.54
CA ALA A 83 -9.96 5.32 2.31
C ALA A 83 -9.09 6.36 1.59
N ALA A 84 -8.87 6.21 0.28
CA ALA A 84 -8.17 7.19 -0.54
C ALA A 84 -8.90 8.55 -0.59
N ALA A 85 -10.23 8.53 -0.78
CA ALA A 85 -11.04 9.73 -0.88
C ALA A 85 -11.12 10.53 0.44
N GLN A 86 -11.03 9.87 1.60
CA GLN A 86 -11.03 10.53 2.91
C GLN A 86 -9.72 11.26 3.21
N THR A 87 -8.62 10.87 2.56
CA THR A 87 -7.30 11.38 2.88
C THR A 87 -6.92 12.60 2.05
N SER A 88 -7.52 12.72 0.86
CA SER A 88 -7.18 13.78 -0.05
C SER A 88 -8.13 14.98 0.05
N ALA A 89 -7.62 16.10 0.59
CA ALA A 89 -8.22 17.43 0.38
C ALA A 89 -7.93 17.98 -1.04
N TYR A 90 -7.17 17.25 -1.86
CA TYR A 90 -6.87 17.61 -3.24
C TYR A 90 -6.69 16.35 -4.08
N VAL A 91 -7.83 15.78 -4.50
CA VAL A 91 -7.80 14.55 -5.29
C VAL A 91 -7.27 14.93 -6.68
N ASP A 92 -6.19 14.26 -7.10
CA ASP A 92 -5.87 14.20 -8.52
C ASP A 92 -7.18 13.87 -9.28
N PRO A 93 -7.55 14.63 -10.34
CA PRO A 93 -8.83 14.47 -11.03
C PRO A 93 -9.14 13.01 -11.39
N ALA A 94 -8.11 12.22 -11.75
CA ALA A 94 -8.26 10.83 -12.14
C ALA A 94 -8.85 9.95 -11.01
N TRP A 95 -8.46 10.19 -9.76
CA TRP A 95 -9.01 9.46 -8.61
C TRP A 95 -10.29 10.10 -8.07
N GLY A 96 -10.45 11.42 -8.28
CA GLY A 96 -11.66 12.16 -7.91
C GLY A 96 -12.89 11.68 -8.66
N ASP A 97 -12.73 11.36 -9.94
CA ASP A 97 -13.83 10.85 -10.77
C ASP A 97 -14.22 9.41 -10.40
N ILE A 98 -13.26 8.56 -10.03
CA ILE A 98 -13.54 7.24 -9.44
C ILE A 98 -14.31 7.41 -8.14
N ALA A 99 -13.86 8.28 -7.23
CA ALA A 99 -14.54 8.50 -5.95
C ALA A 99 -15.95 9.09 -6.10
N ARG A 100 -16.21 9.90 -7.14
CA ARG A 100 -17.55 10.45 -7.44
C ARG A 100 -18.51 9.39 -7.97
N LEU A 101 -18.05 8.47 -8.82
CA LEU A 101 -18.88 7.37 -9.34
C LEU A 101 -19.45 6.48 -8.22
N TYR A 102 -18.69 6.26 -7.14
CA TYR A 102 -19.12 5.43 -6.01
C TYR A 102 -19.89 6.17 -4.91
N ARG A 103 -19.98 7.50 -4.96
CA ARG A 103 -20.76 8.29 -3.97
C ARG A 103 -22.24 8.44 -4.37
N ALA A 104 -22.59 8.04 -5.58
CA ALA A 104 -23.93 8.19 -6.17
C ALA A 104 -24.72 6.86 -6.27
N ALA A 105 -24.19 5.77 -5.72
CA ALA A 105 -24.87 4.47 -5.57
C ALA A 105 -25.27 4.27 -4.10
#